data_AF-A0A7W1HVP4-F1
#
_entry.id   AF-A0A7W1HVP4-F1
#
_cell.length_a   1.000
_cell.length_b   1.000
_cell.length_c   1.000
_cell.angle_alpha   90.00
_cell.angle_beta   90.00
_cell.angle_gamma   90.00
#
_symmetry.space_group_name_H-M   'P 1'
#
loop_
_entity.id
_entity.type
_entity.pdbx_description
1 polymer ?
#
loop_
_entity_poly.entity_id
_entity_poly.type
_entity_poly.pdbx_seq_one_letter_code
_entity_poly.pdbx_strand_id
1 'polypeptide(L)'
;MNKKQYSAEQELKVSRREILTVGGAALVGLSFSGDAFANILFGLFGQDSFPGVTIVTGAKKPVYVPVAGSTDPVAHSLAESLFWLDQETEHARLLLMHLPSPDLETRRAQVQQFHTSLGSQLEKIRTSRLDRSNLASFNQSTIQLGQTLF
;
A
#
# COMPACT_ATOMS: atom_id res chain seq x y z
N MET A 1 -27.11 8.23 -53.33
CA MET A 1 -26.89 8.98 -52.07
C MET A 1 -27.83 8.37 -51.03
N ASN A 2 -27.43 7.86 -49.86
CA ASN A 2 -26.47 8.40 -48.89
C ASN A 2 -25.87 7.26 -48.04
N LYS A 3 -24.56 7.29 -47.83
CA LYS A 3 -23.86 6.56 -46.77
C LYS A 3 -24.16 7.26 -45.44
N LYS A 4 -24.48 6.51 -44.38
CA LYS A 4 -24.22 6.96 -43.00
C LYS A 4 -23.63 5.81 -42.19
N GLN A 5 -22.32 5.92 -42.02
CA GLN A 5 -21.52 5.21 -41.03
C GLN A 5 -22.03 5.60 -39.63
N TYR A 6 -22.31 4.63 -38.78
CA TYR A 6 -22.37 4.86 -37.34
C TYR A 6 -20.96 4.68 -36.80
N SER A 7 -20.29 5.81 -36.61
CA SER A 7 -18.98 5.92 -35.98
C SER A 7 -19.13 5.64 -34.48
N ALA A 8 -18.21 4.84 -33.96
CA ALA A 8 -18.04 4.59 -32.55
C ALA A 8 -17.63 5.87 -31.83
N GLU A 9 -18.51 6.39 -30.98
CA GLU A 9 -18.17 7.37 -29.94
C GLU A 9 -19.22 7.21 -28.82
N GLN A 10 -19.10 6.11 -28.06
CA GLN A 10 -19.62 6.11 -26.71
C GLN A 10 -18.64 6.92 -25.87
N GLU A 11 -18.92 8.21 -25.85
CA GLU A 11 -18.42 9.20 -24.92
C GLU A 11 -18.51 8.62 -23.49
N LEU A 12 -17.38 8.14 -22.99
CA LEU A 12 -17.25 7.54 -21.66
C LEU A 12 -17.41 8.68 -20.65
N LYS A 13 -18.65 8.94 -20.26
CA LYS A 13 -19.01 9.91 -19.21
C LYS A 13 -18.51 9.40 -17.87
N VAL A 14 -17.22 9.59 -17.62
CA VAL A 14 -16.61 9.39 -16.30
C VAL A 14 -17.29 10.35 -15.34
N SER A 15 -18.08 9.80 -14.43
CA SER A 15 -18.78 10.57 -13.41
C SER A 15 -17.77 11.05 -12.38
N ARG A 16 -17.83 12.33 -11.98
CA ARG A 16 -17.00 12.90 -10.91
C ARG A 16 -17.09 12.12 -9.59
N ARG A 17 -18.10 11.25 -9.44
CA ARG A 17 -18.30 10.34 -8.31
C ARG A 17 -17.35 9.12 -8.32
N GLU A 18 -16.92 8.64 -9.48
CA GLU A 18 -15.89 7.58 -9.60
C GLU A 18 -14.48 8.13 -9.33
N ILE A 19 -14.23 9.40 -9.68
CA ILE A 19 -12.97 10.07 -9.36
C ILE A 19 -12.79 10.25 -7.84
N LEU A 20 -13.89 10.35 -7.08
CA LEU A 20 -13.82 10.34 -5.61
C LEU A 20 -13.61 8.94 -5.01
N THR A 21 -13.90 7.88 -5.75
CA THR A 21 -13.62 6.50 -5.30
C THR A 21 -12.16 6.11 -5.55
N VAL A 22 -11.53 6.67 -6.60
CA VAL A 22 -10.14 6.39 -6.97
C VAL A 22 -9.16 7.47 -6.47
N GLY A 23 -9.62 8.70 -6.24
CA GLY A 23 -8.79 9.84 -5.84
C GLY A 23 -9.05 10.39 -4.43
N GLY A 24 -10.09 9.91 -3.73
CA GLY A 24 -10.51 10.41 -2.41
C GLY A 24 -10.31 9.43 -1.24
N ALA A 25 -9.70 8.26 -1.47
CA ALA A 25 -9.54 7.20 -0.48
C ALA A 25 -8.37 7.41 0.51
N ALA A 26 -7.95 8.66 0.73
CA ALA A 26 -7.08 9.02 1.85
C ALA A 26 -7.87 9.22 3.17
N LEU A 27 -9.15 8.84 3.21
CA LEU A 27 -9.88 8.64 4.46
C LEU A 27 -9.58 7.22 4.96
N VAL A 28 -8.48 7.12 5.70
CA VAL A 28 -8.08 5.96 6.52
C VAL A 28 -9.12 5.78 7.64
N GLY A 29 -10.31 5.34 7.27
CA GLY A 29 -11.24 4.59 8.12
C GLY A 29 -11.10 3.12 7.74
N LEU A 30 -9.89 2.58 7.90
CA LEU A 30 -9.59 1.19 7.54
C LEU A 30 -10.42 0.29 8.44
N SER A 31 -11.45 -0.29 7.83
CA SER A 31 -12.39 -1.18 8.46
C SER A 31 -11.67 -2.43 8.98
N PHE A 32 -12.04 -2.86 10.19
CA PHE A 32 -11.40 -3.91 10.97
C PHE A 32 -11.58 -5.33 10.40
N SER A 33 -11.28 -5.61 9.13
CA SER A 33 -11.14 -7.00 8.63
C SER A 33 -9.71 -7.26 8.16
N GLY A 34 -9.07 -8.34 8.63
CA GLY A 34 -7.66 -8.64 8.36
C GLY A 34 -7.38 -8.85 6.87
N ASP A 35 -8.37 -9.35 6.14
CA ASP A 35 -8.31 -9.51 4.69
C ASP A 35 -8.34 -8.17 3.94
N ALA A 36 -8.86 -7.09 4.55
CA ALA A 36 -8.99 -5.82 3.85
C ALA A 36 -7.63 -5.20 3.54
N PHE A 37 -6.60 -5.35 4.38
CA PHE A 37 -5.32 -4.68 4.11
C PHE A 37 -4.51 -5.37 3.01
N ALA A 38 -4.42 -6.70 3.01
CA ALA A 38 -3.82 -7.45 1.91
C ALA A 38 -4.60 -7.24 0.59
N ASN A 39 -5.94 -7.16 0.65
CA ASN A 39 -6.77 -6.82 -0.52
C ASN A 39 -6.65 -5.33 -0.91
N ILE A 40 -6.33 -4.43 0.02
CA ILE A 40 -6.03 -3.03 -0.24
C ILE A 40 -4.64 -2.91 -0.87
N LEU A 41 -3.62 -3.62 -0.39
CA LEU A 41 -2.32 -3.70 -1.06
C LEU A 41 -2.49 -4.28 -2.47
N PHE A 42 -3.20 -5.40 -2.61
CA PHE A 42 -3.47 -6.00 -3.90
C PHE A 42 -4.33 -5.09 -4.81
N GLY A 43 -5.27 -4.33 -4.26
CA GLY A 43 -6.12 -3.39 -5.00
C GLY A 43 -5.44 -2.05 -5.33
N LEU A 44 -4.54 -1.57 -4.48
CA LEU A 44 -3.73 -0.36 -4.67
C LEU A 44 -2.56 -0.63 -5.62
N PHE A 45 -2.03 -1.85 -5.58
CA PHE A 45 -0.78 -2.25 -6.23
C PHE A 45 -0.97 -3.52 -7.05
N GLY A 46 -2.04 -3.65 -7.85
CA GLY A 46 -2.34 -4.85 -8.67
C GLY A 46 -1.12 -5.53 -9.33
N GLN A 47 -1.29 -6.77 -9.82
CA GLN A 47 -0.23 -7.73 -10.17
C GLN A 47 1.07 -7.20 -10.87
N ASP A 48 1.02 -6.08 -11.60
CA ASP A 48 2.14 -5.51 -12.38
C ASP A 48 2.74 -4.20 -11.81
N SER A 49 2.50 -3.85 -10.55
CA SER A 49 2.73 -2.47 -10.09
C SER A 49 4.19 -2.06 -9.85
N PHE A 50 5.13 -3.00 -9.85
CA PHE A 50 6.50 -2.76 -9.38
C PHE A 50 7.58 -3.39 -10.27
N PRO A 51 8.43 -2.58 -10.93
CA PRO A 51 9.54 -3.09 -11.73
C PRO A 51 10.46 -4.01 -10.92
N GLY A 52 10.72 -5.22 -11.43
CA GLY A 52 11.64 -6.17 -10.82
C GLY A 52 11.08 -6.93 -9.60
N VAL A 53 9.81 -6.72 -9.25
CA VAL A 53 9.11 -7.44 -8.17
C VAL A 53 8.01 -8.31 -8.77
N THR A 54 7.81 -9.49 -8.19
CA THR A 54 6.73 -10.42 -8.52
C THR A 54 5.97 -10.81 -7.27
N ILE A 55 4.76 -11.34 -7.45
CA ILE A 55 3.88 -11.74 -6.36
C ILE A 55 3.85 -13.27 -6.31
N VAL A 56 4.24 -13.83 -5.17
CA VAL A 56 4.05 -15.25 -4.88
C VAL A 56 2.66 -15.42 -4.26
N THR A 57 1.83 -16.20 -4.93
CA THR A 57 0.49 -16.59 -4.48
C THR A 57 0.51 -18.04 -3.99
N GLY A 58 -0.38 -18.39 -3.06
CA GLY A 58 -0.45 -19.74 -2.45
C GLY A 58 -0.17 -19.80 -0.95
N ALA A 59 0.28 -18.70 -0.34
CA ALA A 59 0.25 -18.49 1.11
C ALA A 59 -1.11 -17.90 1.54
N LYS A 60 -1.33 -17.71 2.85
CA LYS A 60 -2.56 -17.07 3.38
C LYS A 60 -2.76 -15.63 2.87
N LYS A 61 -1.68 -14.96 2.44
CA LYS A 61 -1.69 -13.66 1.79
C LYS A 61 -0.66 -13.60 0.65
N PRO A 62 -0.83 -12.72 -0.35
CA PRO A 62 0.19 -12.48 -1.37
C PRO A 62 1.50 -11.99 -0.75
N VAL A 63 2.64 -12.45 -1.28
CA VAL A 63 3.97 -11.99 -0.84
C VAL A 63 4.71 -11.38 -2.03
N TYR A 64 5.22 -10.17 -1.85
CA TYR A 64 6.04 -9.49 -2.84
C TYR A 64 7.50 -9.95 -2.69
N VAL A 65 8.08 -10.44 -3.78
CA VAL A 65 9.48 -10.90 -3.82
C VAL A 65 10.16 -10.36 -5.08
N PRO A 66 11.49 -10.22 -5.10
CA PRO A 66 12.20 -9.88 -6.34
C PRO A 66 11.97 -10.97 -7.39
N VAL A 67 11.96 -10.60 -8.68
CA VAL A 67 11.92 -11.58 -9.76
C VAL A 67 13.07 -12.59 -9.63
N ALA A 68 12.81 -13.85 -9.99
CA ALA A 68 13.78 -14.94 -9.81
C ALA A 68 15.12 -14.60 -10.48
N GLY A 69 16.22 -14.74 -9.73
CA GLY A 69 17.56 -14.41 -10.20
C GLY A 69 17.90 -12.91 -10.23
N SER A 70 17.02 -12.04 -9.75
CA SER A 70 17.31 -10.60 -9.67
C SER A 70 18.52 -10.30 -8.79
N THR A 71 19.43 -9.47 -9.31
CA THR A 71 20.53 -8.86 -8.57
C THR A 71 20.35 -7.35 -8.42
N ASP A 72 19.18 -6.81 -8.78
CA ASP A 72 18.94 -5.37 -8.74
C ASP A 72 18.61 -4.92 -7.31
N PRO A 73 19.45 -4.08 -6.66
CA PRO A 73 19.21 -3.65 -5.28
C PRO A 73 17.89 -2.89 -5.10
N VAL A 74 17.37 -2.22 -6.15
CA VAL A 74 16.07 -1.54 -6.06
C VAL A 74 14.94 -2.55 -5.90
N ALA A 75 14.91 -3.59 -6.75
CA ALA A 75 13.92 -4.66 -6.66
C ALA A 75 13.92 -5.37 -5.29
N HIS A 76 15.11 -5.67 -4.75
CA HIS A 76 15.27 -6.27 -3.42
C HIS A 76 14.72 -5.36 -2.32
N SER A 77 15.16 -4.10 -2.31
CA SER A 77 14.72 -3.14 -1.30
C SER A 77 13.21 -2.87 -1.36
N LEU A 78 12.63 -2.85 -2.56
CA LEU A 78 11.20 -2.66 -2.77
C LEU A 78 10.39 -3.85 -2.23
N ALA A 79 10.80 -5.07 -2.55
CA ALA A 79 10.17 -6.29 -2.05
C ALA A 79 10.21 -6.37 -0.51
N GLU A 80 11.38 -6.13 0.09
CA GLU A 80 11.53 -6.10 1.56
C GLU A 80 10.66 -5.02 2.20
N SER A 81 10.62 -3.83 1.60
CA SER A 81 9.81 -2.73 2.15
C SER A 81 8.32 -3.03 2.09
N LEU A 82 7.84 -3.59 0.97
CA LEU A 82 6.44 -4.01 0.84
C LEU A 82 6.10 -5.11 1.86
N PHE A 83 6.99 -6.09 2.03
CA PHE A 83 6.79 -7.16 2.99
C PHE A 83 6.72 -6.64 4.43
N TRP A 84 7.73 -5.88 4.87
CA TRP A 84 7.79 -5.44 6.27
C TRP A 84 6.75 -4.38 6.60
N LEU A 85 6.43 -3.45 5.70
CA LEU A 85 5.36 -2.49 5.94
C LEU A 85 4.00 -3.18 6.10
N ASP A 86 3.75 -4.26 5.35
CA ASP A 86 2.55 -5.08 5.52
C ASP A 86 2.51 -5.78 6.89
N GLN A 87 3.62 -6.43 7.29
CA GLN A 87 3.71 -7.06 8.62
C GLN A 87 3.53 -6.05 9.76
N GLU A 88 4.16 -4.87 9.66
CA GLU A 88 4.06 -3.85 10.70
C GLU A 88 2.65 -3.24 10.78
N THR A 89 1.92 -3.15 9.67
CA THR A 89 0.51 -2.77 9.71
C THR A 89 -0.34 -3.81 10.46
N GLU A 90 -0.11 -5.10 10.20
CA GLU A 90 -0.77 -6.18 10.93
C GLU A 90 -0.43 -6.17 12.43
N HIS A 91 0.84 -5.92 12.78
CA HIS A 91 1.28 -5.79 14.17
C HIS A 91 0.64 -4.59 14.88
N ALA A 92 0.61 -3.42 14.23
CA ALA A 92 -0.04 -2.24 14.81
C ALA A 92 -1.53 -2.50 15.07
N ARG A 93 -2.21 -3.21 14.17
CA ARG A 93 -3.59 -3.64 14.36
C ARG A 93 -3.73 -4.62 15.53
N LEU A 94 -2.84 -5.62 15.63
CA LEU A 94 -2.82 -6.54 16.76
C LEU A 94 -2.70 -5.77 18.08
N LEU A 95 -1.79 -4.81 18.17
CA LEU A 95 -1.62 -3.96 19.35
C LEU A 95 -2.90 -3.17 19.68
N LEU A 96 -3.57 -2.57 18.70
CA LEU A 96 -4.83 -1.84 18.92
C LEU A 96 -5.93 -2.74 19.51
N MET A 97 -6.02 -3.99 19.07
CA MET A 97 -6.99 -4.96 19.63
C MET A 97 -6.69 -5.32 21.10
N HIS A 98 -5.44 -5.18 21.53
CA HIS A 98 -4.99 -5.47 22.90
C HIS A 98 -4.93 -4.24 23.82
N LEU A 99 -5.35 -3.06 23.35
CA LEU A 99 -5.42 -1.83 24.15
C LEU A 99 -6.87 -1.36 24.38
N PRO A 100 -7.78 -2.17 24.96
CA PRO A 100 -9.19 -1.81 25.08
C PRO A 100 -9.50 -0.85 26.23
N SER A 101 -8.66 -0.79 27.28
CA SER A 101 -8.95 -0.01 28.49
C SER A 101 -8.85 1.51 28.25
N PRO A 102 -9.75 2.34 28.83
CA PRO A 102 -9.60 3.79 28.84
C PRO A 102 -8.23 4.28 29.34
N ASP A 103 -7.65 3.61 30.33
CA ASP A 103 -6.33 3.97 30.89
C ASP A 103 -5.17 3.84 29.88
N LEU A 104 -5.42 3.16 28.76
CA LEU A 104 -4.45 2.94 27.68
C LEU A 104 -4.71 3.84 26.47
N GLU A 105 -5.60 4.85 26.59
CA GLU A 105 -5.97 5.73 25.49
C GLU A 105 -4.76 6.41 24.82
N THR A 106 -3.83 6.97 25.60
CA THR A 106 -2.63 7.59 25.05
C THR A 106 -1.78 6.60 24.25
N ARG A 107 -1.60 5.37 24.75
CA ARG A 107 -0.87 4.32 24.02
C ARG A 107 -1.60 3.90 22.76
N ARG A 108 -2.93 3.79 22.83
CA ARG A 108 -3.77 3.48 21.67
C ARG A 108 -3.63 4.55 20.59
N ALA A 109 -3.64 5.83 20.98
CA ALA A 109 -3.45 6.94 20.06
C ALA A 109 -2.07 6.90 19.37
N GLN A 110 -1.00 6.57 20.12
CA GLN A 110 0.34 6.38 19.56
C GLN A 110 0.37 5.25 18.50
N VAL A 111 -0.22 4.09 18.81
CA VAL A 111 -0.29 2.97 17.86
C VAL A 111 -1.16 3.33 16.64
N GLN A 112 -2.25 4.08 16.81
CA GLN A 112 -3.07 4.57 15.69
C GLN A 112 -2.30 5.53 14.78
N GLN A 113 -1.50 6.42 15.36
CA GLN A 113 -0.65 7.34 14.60
C GLN A 113 0.43 6.57 13.84
N PHE A 114 1.05 5.56 14.47
CA PHE A 114 2.01 4.69 13.79
C PHE A 114 1.36 3.93 12.62
N HIS A 115 0.19 3.31 12.84
CA HIS A 115 -0.57 2.63 11.80
C HIS A 115 -0.88 3.55 10.61
N THR A 116 -1.25 4.80 10.88
CA THR A 116 -1.48 5.83 9.84
C THR A 116 -0.19 6.18 9.09
N SER A 117 0.94 6.25 9.80
CA SER A 117 2.25 6.56 9.22
C SER A 117 2.75 5.43 8.30
N LEU A 118 2.50 4.17 8.64
CA LEU A 118 2.78 3.01 7.78
C LEU A 118 1.99 3.08 6.46
N GLY A 119 0.70 3.38 6.54
CA GLY A 119 -0.12 3.57 5.35
C GLY A 119 0.41 4.69 4.44
N SER A 120 0.84 5.80 5.05
CA SER A 120 1.47 6.91 4.31
C SER A 120 2.79 6.48 3.67
N GLN A 121 3.57 5.62 4.31
CA GLN A 121 4.83 5.11 3.77
C GLN A 121 4.60 4.17 2.58
N LEU A 122 3.57 3.33 2.62
CA LEU A 122 3.15 2.50 1.49
C LEU A 122 2.70 3.35 0.30
N GLU A 123 1.93 4.43 0.52
CA GLU A 123 1.55 5.35 -0.54
C GLU A 123 2.75 6.03 -1.22
N LYS A 124 3.86 6.26 -0.50
CA LYS A 124 5.10 6.78 -1.09
C LYS A 124 5.72 5.79 -2.06
N ILE A 125 5.66 4.49 -1.78
CA ILE A 125 6.12 3.46 -2.72
C ILE A 125 5.36 3.59 -4.05
N ARG A 126 4.04 3.84 -4.00
CA ARG A 126 3.19 4.02 -5.19
C ARG A 126 3.57 5.26 -5.99
N THR A 127 3.73 6.38 -5.30
CA THR A 127 3.77 7.71 -5.91
C THR A 127 5.17 8.15 -6.31
N SER A 128 6.21 7.66 -5.61
CA SER A 128 7.57 8.18 -5.74
C SER A 128 8.39 7.49 -6.84
N ARG A 129 7.88 6.38 -7.41
CA ARG A 129 8.61 5.53 -8.38
C ARG A 129 10.05 5.26 -7.91
N LEU A 130 10.17 4.36 -6.94
CA LEU A 130 11.47 4.10 -6.30
C LEU A 130 12.52 3.63 -7.31
N ASP A 131 13.67 4.29 -7.29
CA ASP A 131 14.82 4.01 -8.12
C ASP A 131 16.12 4.30 -7.35
N ARG A 132 17.28 4.09 -7.98
CA ARG A 132 18.58 4.27 -7.32
C ARG A 132 18.82 5.69 -6.80
N SER A 133 18.18 6.71 -7.36
CA SER A 133 18.36 8.10 -6.96
C SER A 133 17.64 8.46 -5.66
N ASN A 134 16.53 7.78 -5.36
CA ASN A 134 15.66 8.10 -4.20
C ASN A 134 15.57 6.97 -3.16
N LEU A 135 16.05 5.76 -3.48
CA LEU A 135 15.93 4.58 -2.63
C LEU A 135 16.54 4.76 -1.24
N ALA A 136 17.73 5.37 -1.15
CA ALA A 136 18.42 5.57 0.12
C ALA A 136 17.60 6.47 1.07
N SER A 137 17.01 7.54 0.55
CA SER A 137 16.16 8.45 1.33
C SER A 137 14.87 7.77 1.77
N PHE A 138 14.25 7.00 0.87
CA PHE A 138 13.07 6.20 1.19
C PHE A 138 13.38 5.21 2.33
N ASN A 139 14.44 4.40 2.21
CA ASN A 139 14.83 3.43 3.23
C ASN A 139 15.13 4.08 4.57
N GLN A 140 15.84 5.21 4.57
CA GLN A 140 16.12 5.96 5.79
C GLN A 140 14.83 6.41 6.50
N SER A 141 13.84 6.90 5.73
CA SER A 141 12.55 7.30 6.30
C SER A 141 11.76 6.11 6.84
N THR A 142 11.84 4.94 6.19
CA THR A 142 11.22 3.70 6.64
C THR A 142 11.85 3.20 7.95
N ILE A 143 13.18 3.24 8.07
CA ILE A 143 13.91 2.86 9.28
C ILE A 143 13.53 3.77 10.46
N GLN A 144 13.48 5.08 10.23
CA GLN A 144 13.08 6.05 11.27
C GLN A 144 11.65 5.81 11.74
N LEU A 145 10.74 5.44 10.84
CA LEU A 145 9.38 5.06 11.21
C LEU A 145 9.38 3.83 12.14
N GLY A 146 10.14 2.78 11.81
CA GLY A 146 10.27 1.58 12.65
C GLY A 146 10.83 1.86 14.06
N GLN A 147 11.64 2.90 14.22
CA GLN A 147 12.16 3.33 15.53
C GLN A 147 11.15 4.09 16.39
N THR A 148 9.99 4.49 15.85
CA THR A 148 9.02 5.32 16.57
C THR A 148 8.19 4.53 17.60
N LEU A 149 8.22 3.19 17.55
CA LEU A 149 7.38 2.33 18.40
C LEU A 149 8.07 1.85 19.69
N PHE A 150 9.36 2.13 19.88
CA PHE A 150 10.18 1.69 21.01
C PHE A 150 10.98 2.84 21.61
#